data_AF-A0A519ZQV4-F1
#
_entry.id   AF-A0A519ZQV4-F1
#
_cell.length_a   1.000
_cell.length_b   1.000
_cell.length_c   1.000
_cell.angle_alpha   90.00
_cell.angle_beta   90.00
_cell.angle_gamma   90.00
#
_symmetry.space_group_name_H-M   'P 1'
#
loop_
_entity.id
_entity.type
_entity.pdbx_description
1 polymer ?
#
loop_
_entity_poly.entity_id
_entity_poly.type
_entity_poly.pdbx_seq_one_letter_code
_entity_poly.pdbx_strand_id
1 'polypeptide(L)'
;MQVRFKGLMAAAALAWASVVGAAPVTVPLQWSNGPAPTQPEPLTGRSLLVFSEDFLGVMNTMPLKVYTSYASLNFDQKVVWTQDGDGNYTHVAYRTPMASITHDSATSTVLSADWINGGISFQMITPTPGVANGGAFFLHNISIDLENQVIRGIGLGMTANDYIDFGWVDLWSIGSISGDPTWGPAAEAGEFQMVFSDLSLTTQGRQAIIDSLRLLKPGVDTLDSVQDFGTITMSLAVPEPSAYLLVLAGIGMVGIRLKRRRLSQD
;
A
#
# COMPACT_ATOMS: atom_id res chain seq x y z
N MET A 1 -29.75 -26.94 -8.46
CA MET A 1 -28.32 -26.99 -8.09
C MET A 1 -27.61 -25.88 -8.87
N GLN A 2 -27.57 -24.66 -8.31
CA GLN A 2 -26.83 -23.55 -8.90
C GLN A 2 -25.36 -23.71 -8.50
N VAL A 3 -24.57 -24.32 -9.38
CA VAL A 3 -23.11 -24.34 -9.21
C VAL A 3 -22.63 -22.90 -9.39
N ARG A 4 -21.98 -22.35 -8.36
CA ARG A 4 -21.42 -20.99 -8.35
C ARG A 4 -20.27 -20.87 -9.36
N PHE A 5 -20.61 -20.75 -10.64
CA PHE A 5 -19.65 -20.62 -11.75
C PHE A 5 -18.73 -19.39 -11.64
N LYS A 6 -19.10 -18.39 -10.84
CA LYS A 6 -18.32 -17.17 -10.62
C LYS A 6 -16.98 -17.44 -9.92
N GLY A 7 -16.91 -18.43 -9.01
CA GLY A 7 -15.67 -18.74 -8.27
C GLY A 7 -14.62 -19.54 -9.07
N LEU A 8 -15.03 -20.21 -10.15
CA LEU A 8 -14.13 -21.08 -10.93
C LEU A 8 -13.16 -20.33 -11.85
N MET A 9 -13.45 -19.07 -12.19
CA MET A 9 -12.63 -18.27 -13.12
C MET A 9 -11.58 -17.43 -12.39
N ALA A 10 -11.88 -16.89 -11.20
CA ALA A 10 -10.86 -16.34 -10.29
C ALA A 10 -9.81 -17.41 -9.94
N ALA A 11 -10.26 -18.66 -9.76
CA ALA A 11 -9.39 -19.81 -9.55
C ALA A 11 -8.45 -20.12 -10.73
N ALA A 12 -8.75 -19.73 -11.98
CA ALA A 12 -7.91 -20.05 -13.13
C ALA A 12 -6.68 -19.13 -13.29
N ALA A 13 -6.78 -17.86 -12.85
CA ALA A 13 -5.62 -16.98 -12.72
C ALA A 13 -4.73 -17.36 -11.50
N LEU A 14 -5.34 -17.99 -10.49
CA LEU A 14 -4.69 -18.49 -9.27
C LEU A 14 -4.25 -19.97 -9.34
N ALA A 15 -4.53 -20.68 -10.44
CA ALA A 15 -4.33 -22.13 -10.55
C ALA A 15 -2.86 -22.60 -10.54
N TRP A 16 -1.89 -21.68 -10.54
CA TRP A 16 -0.46 -22.01 -10.48
C TRP A 16 0.08 -22.25 -9.06
N ALA A 17 -0.71 -22.04 -7.99
CA ALA A 17 -0.20 -22.04 -6.62
C ALA A 17 -0.60 -23.24 -5.72
N SER A 18 -1.38 -24.21 -6.18
CA SER A 18 -1.89 -25.28 -5.30
C SER A 18 -1.22 -26.63 -5.50
N VAL A 19 -0.02 -26.79 -4.93
CA VAL A 19 0.49 -28.11 -4.53
C VAL A 19 1.06 -28.02 -3.11
N VAL A 20 0.22 -28.42 -2.15
CA VAL A 20 0.53 -28.96 -0.81
C VAL A 20 1.51 -28.15 0.06
N GLY A 21 0.93 -27.32 0.94
CA GLY A 21 1.56 -26.68 2.10
C GLY A 21 0.94 -25.30 2.36
N ALA A 22 0.61 -24.98 3.62
CA ALA A 22 0.24 -23.61 4.01
C ALA A 22 1.49 -22.72 3.85
N ALA A 23 1.68 -22.19 2.65
CA ALA A 23 2.79 -21.35 2.31
C ALA A 23 2.29 -19.95 1.97
N PRO A 24 3.01 -18.88 2.38
CA PRO A 24 2.78 -17.54 1.87
C PRO A 24 2.88 -17.52 0.34
N VAL A 25 1.89 -16.91 -0.31
CA VAL A 25 1.86 -16.70 -1.76
C VAL A 25 1.83 -15.21 -2.05
N THR A 26 2.85 -14.73 -2.76
CA THR A 26 2.95 -13.35 -3.22
C THR A 26 2.30 -13.20 -4.59
N VAL A 27 1.38 -12.26 -4.69
CA VAL A 27 0.67 -11.93 -5.93
C VAL A 27 1.09 -10.53 -6.36
N PRO A 28 1.71 -10.39 -7.55
CA PRO A 28 2.01 -9.08 -8.11
C PRO A 28 0.71 -8.40 -8.56
N LEU A 29 0.59 -7.11 -8.26
CA LEU A 29 -0.50 -6.28 -8.71
C LEU A 29 -0.06 -5.57 -9.99
N GLN A 30 -0.92 -5.56 -11.02
CA GLN A 30 -0.63 -4.77 -12.21
C GLN A 30 -1.39 -3.46 -12.16
N TRP A 31 -0.79 -2.44 -12.75
CA TRP A 31 -1.39 -1.14 -12.88
C TRP A 31 -2.05 -1.02 -14.26
N SER A 32 -3.36 -0.77 -14.29
CA SER A 32 -4.11 -0.53 -15.52
C SER A 32 -4.13 0.97 -15.83
N ASN A 33 -3.29 1.41 -16.77
CA ASN A 33 -3.27 2.78 -17.30
C ASN A 33 -3.50 2.78 -18.83
N GLY A 34 -4.31 1.86 -19.35
CA GLY A 34 -4.57 1.68 -20.78
C GLY A 34 -6.05 1.49 -21.11
N PRO A 35 -6.46 1.71 -22.39
CA PRO A 35 -7.82 1.37 -22.82
C PRO A 35 -8.09 -0.12 -22.56
N ALA A 36 -9.35 -0.42 -22.17
CA ALA A 36 -9.80 -1.73 -21.72
C ALA A 36 -9.12 -2.89 -22.47
N PRO A 37 -8.39 -3.77 -21.77
CA PRO A 37 -7.66 -4.85 -22.44
C PRO A 37 -8.63 -5.91 -22.98
N THR A 38 -8.24 -6.55 -24.08
CA THR A 38 -8.85 -7.80 -24.58
C THR A 38 -8.52 -9.03 -23.72
N GLN A 39 -7.90 -8.82 -22.56
CA GLN A 39 -7.44 -9.81 -21.58
C GLN A 39 -8.20 -9.62 -20.25
N PRO A 40 -8.25 -10.64 -19.37
CA PRO A 40 -8.79 -10.45 -18.02
C PRO A 40 -8.12 -9.23 -17.37
N GLU A 41 -8.94 -8.32 -16.86
CA GLU A 41 -8.44 -7.13 -16.16
C GLU A 41 -7.55 -7.60 -15.00
N PRO A 42 -6.38 -6.96 -14.81
CA PRO A 42 -5.48 -7.37 -13.74
C PRO A 42 -5.95 -6.81 -12.40
N LEU A 43 -5.56 -7.51 -11.32
CA LEU A 43 -5.69 -7.01 -9.96
C LEU A 43 -4.93 -5.69 -9.81
N THR A 44 -5.61 -4.68 -9.29
CA THR A 44 -5.00 -3.37 -9.00
C THR A 44 -5.06 -3.12 -7.50
N GLY A 45 -4.04 -2.44 -6.96
CA GLY A 45 -4.03 -2.02 -5.56
C GLY A 45 -3.50 -0.61 -5.41
N ARG A 46 -4.06 0.10 -4.43
CA ARG A 46 -3.69 1.46 -4.08
C ARG A 46 -3.74 1.65 -2.58
N SER A 47 -2.99 2.62 -2.11
CA SER A 47 -3.06 3.07 -0.72
C SER A 47 -3.14 4.58 -0.62
N LEU A 48 -3.78 5.05 0.44
CA LEU A 48 -3.92 6.44 0.82
C LEU A 48 -3.51 6.58 2.28
N LEU A 49 -2.39 7.24 2.53
CA LEU A 49 -2.01 7.76 3.84
C LEU A 49 -2.64 9.14 4.01
N VAL A 50 -3.31 9.39 5.13
CA VAL A 50 -3.78 10.71 5.56
C VAL A 50 -3.18 10.99 6.91
N PHE A 51 -2.50 12.12 7.05
CA PHE A 51 -1.90 12.52 8.32
C PHE A 51 -2.95 13.05 9.30
N SER A 52 -2.77 12.74 10.58
CA SER A 52 -3.59 13.23 11.69
C SER A 52 -3.39 14.73 11.93
N GLU A 53 -4.34 15.38 12.59
CA GLU A 53 -4.20 16.79 13.02
C GLU A 53 -2.98 16.98 13.93
N ASP A 54 -2.69 16.02 14.82
CA ASP A 54 -1.52 16.04 15.71
C ASP A 54 -0.22 16.15 14.90
N PHE A 55 -0.07 15.30 13.88
CA PHE A 55 1.12 15.32 13.04
C PHE A 55 1.18 16.55 12.13
N LEU A 56 0.04 17.06 11.66
CA LEU A 56 0.00 18.33 10.95
C LEU A 56 0.48 19.49 11.85
N GLY A 57 0.13 19.49 13.14
CA GLY A 57 0.65 20.45 14.13
C GLY A 57 2.17 20.41 14.23
N VAL A 58 2.76 19.20 14.18
CA VAL A 58 4.21 19.01 14.11
C VAL A 58 4.79 19.55 12.81
N MET A 59 4.17 19.25 11.66
CA MET A 59 4.60 19.76 10.35
C MET A 59 4.52 21.29 10.24
N ASN A 60 3.66 21.93 11.02
CA ASN A 60 3.53 23.39 11.06
C ASN A 60 4.55 24.02 12.03
N THR A 61 4.81 23.36 13.18
CA THR A 61 5.79 23.83 14.17
C THR A 61 7.23 23.67 13.69
N MET A 62 7.50 22.52 13.06
CA MET A 62 8.71 22.23 12.32
C MET A 62 8.28 22.22 10.86
N PRO A 63 8.54 23.25 10.03
CA PRO A 63 8.02 23.42 8.68
C PRO A 63 8.48 22.31 7.73
N LEU A 64 7.91 21.12 7.93
CA LEU A 64 8.21 19.88 7.27
C LEU A 64 7.40 19.83 6.00
N LYS A 65 8.06 19.47 4.91
CA LYS A 65 7.43 19.24 3.62
C LYS A 65 7.45 17.76 3.32
N VAL A 66 6.33 17.28 2.81
CA VAL A 66 6.17 15.90 2.38
C VAL A 66 6.33 15.83 0.88
N TYR A 67 7.25 14.99 0.42
CA TYR A 67 7.46 14.71 -0.99
C TYR A 67 7.40 13.22 -1.26
N THR A 68 7.14 12.87 -2.52
CA THR A 68 7.41 11.53 -3.01
C THR A 68 8.94 11.34 -3.05
N SER A 69 9.47 10.26 -2.50
CA SER A 69 10.92 10.07 -2.37
C SER A 69 11.64 9.79 -3.70
N TYR A 70 10.89 9.50 -4.77
CA TYR A 70 11.41 9.34 -6.12
C TYR A 70 10.93 10.46 -7.05
N ALA A 71 11.90 11.17 -7.64
CA ALA A 71 11.65 12.11 -8.71
C ALA A 71 11.37 11.34 -10.00
N SER A 72 10.24 11.64 -10.65
CA SER A 72 9.96 11.23 -12.03
C SER A 72 9.90 9.72 -12.28
N LEU A 73 8.81 9.09 -11.84
CA LEU A 73 8.16 8.09 -12.66
C LEU A 73 6.70 8.53 -12.78
N ASN A 74 6.12 8.42 -13.97
CA ASN A 74 4.76 8.85 -14.33
C ASN A 74 3.65 8.05 -13.61
N PHE A 75 3.83 7.75 -12.33
CA PHE A 75 2.92 7.01 -11.48
C PHE A 75 1.99 7.97 -10.75
N ASP A 76 0.79 7.51 -10.41
CA ASP A 76 -0.25 8.24 -9.66
C ASP A 76 0.14 8.45 -8.17
N GLN A 77 1.45 8.59 -7.91
CA GLN A 77 2.01 8.98 -6.62
C GLN A 77 1.79 10.47 -6.44
N LYS A 78 0.93 10.81 -5.49
CA LYS A 78 0.50 12.19 -5.31
C LYS A 78 0.49 12.52 -3.83
N VAL A 79 1.30 13.50 -3.46
CA VAL A 79 1.07 14.24 -2.23
C VAL A 79 0.05 15.32 -2.55
N VAL A 80 -1.08 15.29 -1.86
CA VAL A 80 -2.10 16.32 -1.90
C VAL A 80 -2.09 17.03 -0.56
N TRP A 81 -2.06 18.34 -0.56
CA TRP A 81 -2.08 19.12 0.67
C TRP A 81 -2.90 20.39 0.50
N THR A 82 -3.46 20.88 1.60
CA THR A 82 -4.11 22.18 1.70
C THR A 82 -3.52 22.96 2.86
N GLN A 83 -3.49 24.28 2.72
CA GLN A 83 -3.04 25.20 3.75
C GLN A 83 -4.12 26.23 4.04
N ASP A 84 -4.12 26.77 5.27
CA ASP A 84 -4.93 27.93 5.63
C ASP A 84 -4.32 29.25 5.12
N GLY A 85 -4.93 30.38 5.50
CA GLY A 85 -4.46 31.72 5.10
C GLY A 85 -3.10 32.11 5.69
N ASP A 86 -2.66 31.42 6.75
CA ASP A 86 -1.39 31.65 7.43
C ASP A 86 -0.27 30.71 6.91
N GLY A 87 -0.61 29.80 6.00
CA GLY A 87 0.31 28.84 5.40
C GLY A 87 0.49 27.55 6.20
N ASN A 88 -0.33 27.30 7.22
CA ASN A 88 -0.30 26.06 8.00
C ASN A 88 -1.05 24.95 7.26
N TYR A 89 -0.51 23.73 7.27
CA TYR A 89 -1.17 22.55 6.74
C TYR A 89 -2.45 22.26 7.52
N THR A 90 -3.55 22.10 6.77
CA THR A 90 -4.88 21.67 7.26
C THR A 90 -5.25 20.28 6.76
N HIS A 91 -4.56 19.80 5.73
CA HIS A 91 -4.69 18.44 5.22
C HIS A 91 -3.41 18.08 4.48
N VAL A 92 -2.92 16.86 4.70
CA VAL A 92 -1.86 16.26 3.88
C VAL A 92 -2.19 14.79 3.70
N ALA A 93 -2.23 14.35 2.45
CA ALA A 93 -2.46 12.97 2.07
C ALA A 93 -1.46 12.51 1.02
N TYR A 94 -1.04 11.26 1.12
CA TYR A 94 -0.12 10.61 0.19
C TYR A 94 -0.78 9.38 -0.42
N ARG A 95 -0.93 9.39 -1.74
CA ARG A 95 -1.43 8.24 -2.51
C ARG A 95 -0.27 7.55 -3.20
N THR A 96 -0.28 6.22 -3.21
CA THR A 96 0.68 5.42 -3.98
C THR A 96 0.08 4.08 -4.44
N PRO A 97 0.39 3.61 -5.66
CA PRO A 97 0.00 2.29 -6.13
C PRO A 97 0.78 1.19 -5.40
N MET A 98 0.11 0.09 -5.09
CA MET A 98 0.72 -1.10 -4.50
C MET A 98 1.41 -1.96 -5.56
N ALA A 99 2.52 -2.60 -5.20
CA ALA A 99 3.27 -3.49 -6.07
C ALA A 99 2.83 -4.96 -5.91
N SER A 100 2.62 -5.41 -4.68
CA SER A 100 2.23 -6.79 -4.39
C SER A 100 1.49 -6.93 -3.06
N ILE A 101 0.81 -8.07 -2.91
CA ILE A 101 0.33 -8.57 -1.63
C ILE A 101 0.83 -9.99 -1.43
N THR A 102 1.07 -10.35 -0.18
CA THR A 102 1.34 -11.74 0.21
C THR A 102 0.20 -12.22 1.09
N HIS A 103 -0.32 -13.40 0.82
CA HIS A 103 -1.42 -14.00 1.59
C HIS A 103 -1.09 -15.45 1.95
N ASP A 104 -1.70 -15.93 3.04
CA ASP A 104 -1.68 -17.33 3.41
C ASP A 104 -2.60 -18.12 2.47
N SER A 105 -2.05 -19.10 1.76
CA SER A 105 -2.79 -19.88 0.75
C SER A 105 -3.85 -20.83 1.33
N ALA A 106 -3.82 -21.13 2.63
CA ALA A 106 -4.79 -21.99 3.29
C ALA A 106 -6.00 -21.20 3.83
N THR A 107 -5.75 -20.03 4.39
CA THR A 107 -6.76 -19.17 5.03
C THR A 107 -7.21 -18.01 4.15
N SER A 108 -6.47 -17.71 3.08
CA SER A 108 -6.65 -16.50 2.26
C SER A 108 -6.43 -15.20 3.04
N THR A 109 -5.78 -15.22 4.19
CA THR A 109 -5.52 -14.00 4.98
C THR A 109 -4.34 -13.24 4.38
N VAL A 110 -4.48 -11.94 4.13
CA VAL A 110 -3.35 -11.09 3.74
C VAL A 110 -2.35 -11.01 4.90
N LEU A 111 -1.08 -11.26 4.60
CA LEU A 111 0.04 -11.23 5.54
C LEU A 111 0.87 -9.95 5.37
N SER A 112 1.06 -9.51 4.12
CA SER A 112 1.79 -8.28 3.83
C SER A 112 1.34 -7.60 2.54
N ALA A 113 1.74 -6.34 2.40
CA ALA A 113 1.60 -5.56 1.18
C ALA A 113 2.85 -4.74 0.93
N ASP A 114 3.28 -4.63 -0.33
CA ASP A 114 4.55 -4.00 -0.68
C ASP A 114 4.40 -2.89 -1.73
N TRP A 115 5.26 -1.88 -1.63
CA TRP A 115 5.37 -0.71 -2.49
C TRP A 115 6.83 -0.54 -2.95
N ILE A 116 7.26 -1.38 -3.90
CA ILE A 116 8.66 -1.50 -4.33
C ILE A 116 9.18 -0.27 -5.10
N ASN A 117 8.29 0.56 -5.65
CA ASN A 117 8.64 1.85 -6.29
C ASN A 117 7.99 3.06 -5.58
N GLY A 118 7.41 2.83 -4.41
CA GLY A 118 6.79 3.84 -3.57
C GLY A 118 7.76 4.39 -2.53
N GLY A 119 7.47 5.59 -2.06
CA GLY A 119 8.17 6.14 -0.93
C GLY A 119 7.80 7.57 -0.60
N ILE A 120 8.00 7.89 0.66
CA ILE A 120 7.65 9.15 1.27
C ILE A 120 8.91 9.78 1.84
N SER A 121 9.01 11.10 1.78
CA SER A 121 10.09 11.83 2.43
C SER A 121 9.56 13.02 3.19
N PHE A 122 10.18 13.26 4.36
CA PHE A 122 9.95 14.43 5.20
C PHE A 122 11.19 15.30 5.11
N GLN A 123 11.02 16.52 4.62
CA GLN A 123 12.14 17.42 4.37
C GLN A 123 11.93 18.73 5.10
N MET A 124 12.98 19.17 5.79
CA MET A 124 13.06 20.49 6.37
C MET A 124 14.05 21.31 5.55
N ILE A 125 13.51 22.10 4.62
CA ILE A 125 14.31 22.88 3.66
C ILE A 125 15.13 23.96 4.36
N THR A 126 14.61 24.53 5.44
CA THR A 126 15.28 25.59 6.20
C THR A 126 15.37 25.19 7.67
N PRO A 127 16.57 25.28 8.30
CA PRO A 127 16.70 25.06 9.73
C PRO A 127 15.73 25.93 10.51
N THR A 128 15.13 25.38 11.56
CA THR A 128 14.24 26.12 12.47
C THR A 128 15.01 26.38 13.76
N PRO A 129 15.43 27.62 14.04
CA PRO A 129 16.27 27.94 15.19
C PRO A 129 15.71 27.39 16.50
N GLY A 130 16.55 26.68 17.25
CA GLY A 130 16.16 26.07 18.53
C GLY A 130 15.34 24.78 18.42
N VAL A 131 14.87 24.39 17.22
CA VAL A 131 14.01 23.22 17.02
C VAL A 131 14.70 22.15 16.19
N ALA A 132 15.34 22.51 15.08
CA ALA A 132 15.99 21.54 14.18
C ALA A 132 17.02 22.21 13.27
N ASN A 133 18.07 21.48 12.91
CA ASN A 133 19.14 21.99 12.02
C ASN A 133 18.88 21.73 10.53
N GLY A 134 17.69 21.27 10.16
CA GLY A 134 17.33 20.93 8.79
C GLY A 134 17.83 19.54 8.37
N GLY A 135 17.38 19.10 7.20
CA GLY A 135 17.69 17.78 6.65
C GLY A 135 16.47 17.12 6.01
N ALA A 136 16.58 15.85 5.70
CA ALA A 136 15.52 15.07 5.08
C ALA A 136 15.60 13.61 5.50
N PHE A 137 14.44 13.02 5.79
CA PHE A 137 14.27 11.57 5.94
C PHE A 137 13.50 11.04 4.74
N PHE A 138 13.95 9.93 4.17
CA PHE A 138 13.31 9.22 3.06
C PHE A 138 13.03 7.80 3.50
N LEU A 139 11.82 7.32 3.20
CA LEU A 139 11.45 5.92 3.31
C LEU A 139 11.03 5.43 1.92
N HIS A 140 11.63 4.35 1.44
CA HIS A 140 11.27 3.71 0.17
C HIS A 140 11.22 2.20 0.30
N ASN A 141 10.75 1.49 -0.72
CA ASN A 141 10.53 0.04 -0.68
C ASN A 141 9.67 -0.36 0.52
N ILE A 142 8.55 0.36 0.68
CA ILE A 142 7.70 0.24 1.87
C ILE A 142 7.01 -1.12 1.86
N SER A 143 6.86 -1.73 3.03
CA SER A 143 6.07 -2.93 3.26
C SER A 143 5.25 -2.76 4.54
N ILE A 144 4.00 -3.20 4.51
CA ILE A 144 3.17 -3.36 5.70
C ILE A 144 3.21 -4.83 6.08
N ASP A 145 3.69 -5.10 7.28
CA ASP A 145 3.70 -6.41 7.91
C ASP A 145 2.50 -6.49 8.87
N LEU A 146 1.50 -7.28 8.48
CA LEU A 146 0.24 -7.38 9.24
C LEU A 146 0.36 -8.33 10.43
N GLU A 147 1.33 -9.24 10.42
CA GLU A 147 1.59 -10.15 11.53
C GLU A 147 2.23 -9.39 12.69
N ASN A 148 3.25 -8.59 12.39
CA ASN A 148 3.96 -7.78 13.38
C ASN A 148 3.33 -6.40 13.59
N GLN A 149 2.32 -6.03 12.79
CA GLN A 149 1.62 -4.74 12.83
C GLN A 149 2.56 -3.55 12.70
N VAL A 150 3.50 -3.63 11.75
CA VAL A 150 4.48 -2.58 11.49
C VAL A 150 4.51 -2.17 10.02
N ILE A 151 4.87 -0.92 9.81
CA ILE A 151 5.13 -0.34 8.49
C ILE A 151 6.61 -0.08 8.40
N ARG A 152 7.27 -0.75 7.46
CA ARG A 152 8.71 -0.70 7.30
C ARG A 152 9.13 -0.32 5.89
N GLY A 153 10.37 0.09 5.75
CA GLY A 153 10.98 0.38 4.46
C GLY A 153 12.47 0.60 4.61
N ILE A 154 13.14 0.89 3.52
CA ILE A 154 14.54 1.31 3.55
C ILE A 154 14.57 2.81 3.88
N GLY A 155 15.19 3.14 5.02
CA GLY A 155 15.28 4.48 5.56
C GLY A 155 16.60 5.15 5.22
N LEU A 156 16.55 6.36 4.67
CA LEU A 156 17.72 7.16 4.33
C LEU A 156 17.58 8.55 4.96
N GLY A 157 18.66 9.05 5.55
CA GLY A 157 18.77 10.40 6.07
C GLY A 157 19.71 11.24 5.21
N MET A 158 19.36 12.49 4.99
CA MET A 158 20.23 13.48 4.36
C MET A 158 20.34 14.71 5.23
N THR A 159 21.58 15.13 5.47
CA THR A 159 21.89 16.42 6.09
C THR A 159 22.62 17.29 5.05
N ALA A 160 22.96 18.53 5.41
CA ALA A 160 23.70 19.40 4.51
C ALA A 160 25.08 18.83 4.08
N ASN A 161 25.69 17.97 4.91
CA ASN A 161 27.06 17.51 4.71
C ASN A 161 27.20 15.98 4.70
N ASP A 162 26.12 15.24 4.95
CA ASP A 162 26.22 13.80 5.22
C ASP A 162 24.96 13.05 4.77
N TYR A 163 25.16 11.76 4.54
CA TYR A 163 24.14 10.80 4.18
C TYR A 163 24.15 9.66 5.20
N ILE A 164 22.98 9.32 5.74
CA ILE A 164 22.81 8.30 6.76
C ILE A 164 22.00 7.16 6.15
N ASP A 165 22.59 5.98 6.05
CA ASP A 165 21.87 4.78 5.67
C ASP A 165 21.40 4.06 6.94
N PHE A 166 20.09 3.99 7.15
CA PHE A 166 19.51 3.27 8.27
C PHE A 166 19.18 1.82 7.93
N GLY A 167 19.33 1.40 6.67
CA GLY A 167 18.86 0.11 6.19
C GLY A 167 17.34 -0.04 6.34
N TRP A 168 16.89 -1.23 6.73
CA TRP A 168 15.47 -1.45 7.03
C TRP A 168 15.08 -0.78 8.34
N VAL A 169 14.07 0.09 8.26
CA VAL A 169 13.49 0.84 9.37
C VAL A 169 12.03 0.47 9.52
N ASP A 170 11.65 0.02 10.70
CA ASP A 170 10.24 -0.03 11.13
C ASP A 170 9.84 1.39 11.47
N LEU A 171 9.15 2.08 10.58
CA LEU A 171 8.79 3.48 10.79
C LEU A 171 7.64 3.60 11.78
N TRP A 172 6.54 2.91 11.49
CA TRP A 172 5.31 3.00 12.27
C TRP A 172 4.88 1.65 12.83
N SER A 173 4.37 1.64 14.05
CA SER A 173 3.49 0.61 14.57
C SER A 173 2.04 0.96 14.26
N ILE A 174 1.23 -0.07 14.02
CA ILE A 174 -0.19 0.03 13.73
C ILE A 174 -0.96 -0.34 15.01
N GLY A 175 -1.71 0.61 15.58
CA GLY A 175 -2.50 0.34 16.79
C GLY A 175 -3.80 -0.42 16.49
N SER A 176 -4.43 -0.16 15.34
CA SER A 176 -5.67 -0.83 14.96
C SER A 176 -5.75 -1.14 13.46
N ILE A 177 -6.34 -2.30 13.14
CA ILE A 177 -6.61 -2.76 11.79
C ILE A 177 -8.11 -3.03 11.69
N SER A 178 -8.77 -2.44 10.69
CA SER A 178 -10.18 -2.69 10.39
C SER A 178 -10.39 -3.02 8.91
N GLY A 179 -11.51 -3.70 8.62
CA GLY A 179 -11.75 -4.34 7.33
C GLY A 179 -11.62 -5.86 7.42
N ASP A 180 -12.07 -6.55 6.38
CA ASP A 180 -11.81 -7.99 6.23
C ASP A 180 -10.37 -8.13 5.72
N PRO A 181 -9.46 -8.90 6.35
CA PRO A 181 -8.13 -9.15 5.82
C PRO A 181 -8.10 -10.33 4.83
N THR A 182 -9.24 -10.95 4.54
CA THR A 182 -9.32 -12.15 3.71
C THR A 182 -9.36 -11.78 2.22
N TRP A 183 -8.32 -12.15 1.50
CA TRP A 183 -8.20 -12.03 0.05
C TRP A 183 -7.85 -13.40 -0.56
N GLY A 184 -8.67 -13.90 -1.49
CA GLY A 184 -8.42 -15.20 -2.12
C GLY A 184 -9.33 -15.51 -3.32
N PRO A 185 -9.24 -16.71 -3.91
CA PRO A 185 -9.99 -17.11 -5.11
C PRO A 185 -11.52 -17.13 -4.92
N ALA A 186 -11.99 -17.06 -3.67
CA ALA A 186 -13.40 -16.93 -3.32
C ALA A 186 -13.85 -15.47 -3.13
N ALA A 187 -12.93 -14.49 -3.17
CA ALA A 187 -13.27 -13.09 -3.12
C ALA A 187 -14.18 -12.77 -4.31
N GLU A 188 -15.39 -12.29 -4.02
CA GLU A 188 -16.28 -11.82 -5.07
C GLU A 188 -15.62 -10.61 -5.74
N ALA A 189 -15.90 -10.42 -7.02
CA ALA A 189 -15.45 -9.21 -7.71
C ALA A 189 -15.93 -7.97 -6.96
N GLY A 190 -15.07 -6.98 -6.82
CA GLY A 190 -15.32 -5.82 -5.96
C GLY A 190 -14.06 -5.18 -5.42
N GLU A 191 -14.25 -4.20 -4.55
CA GLU A 191 -13.17 -3.51 -3.84
C GLU A 191 -13.07 -4.05 -2.42
N PHE A 192 -11.90 -4.59 -2.11
CA PHE A 192 -11.50 -4.97 -0.77
C PHE A 192 -10.78 -3.78 -0.13
N GLN A 193 -11.09 -3.47 1.12
CA GLN A 193 -10.50 -2.33 1.82
C GLN A 193 -10.06 -2.73 3.23
N MET A 194 -8.82 -2.36 3.57
CA MET A 194 -8.30 -2.40 4.94
C MET A 194 -7.92 -0.98 5.36
N VAL A 195 -8.12 -0.67 6.64
CA VAL A 195 -7.78 0.61 7.24
C VAL A 195 -6.89 0.35 8.45
N PHE A 196 -5.72 0.98 8.44
CA PHE A 196 -4.73 0.98 9.53
C PHE A 196 -4.77 2.34 10.20
N SER A 197 -5.08 2.36 11.48
CA SER A 197 -5.24 3.58 12.29
C SER A 197 -4.40 3.50 13.55
N ASP A 198 -4.35 4.61 14.28
CA ASP A 198 -3.54 4.78 15.48
C ASP A 198 -2.05 4.53 15.16
N LEU A 199 -1.59 5.16 14.07
CA LEU A 199 -0.21 5.00 13.62
C LEU A 199 0.70 5.71 14.59
N SER A 200 1.75 5.04 15.06
CA SER A 200 2.69 5.58 16.04
C SER A 200 4.11 5.30 15.61
N LEU A 201 5.07 6.20 15.88
CA LEU A 201 6.47 5.93 15.56
C LEU A 201 7.00 4.80 16.43
N THR A 202 7.70 3.86 15.81
CA THR A 202 8.53 2.93 16.58
C THR A 202 9.76 3.66 17.12
N THR A 203 10.46 3.06 18.08
CA THR A 203 11.76 3.59 18.56
C THR A 203 12.76 3.79 17.42
N GLN A 204 12.80 2.88 16.44
CA GLN A 204 13.72 2.96 15.31
C GLN A 204 13.32 4.08 14.34
N GLY A 205 12.04 4.13 13.95
CA GLY A 205 11.50 5.18 13.08
C GLY A 205 11.68 6.57 13.67
N ARG A 206 11.40 6.70 14.98
CA ARG A 206 11.63 7.93 15.75
C ARG A 206 13.09 8.37 15.68
N GLN A 207 14.03 7.48 15.98
CA GLN A 207 15.45 7.81 15.96
C GLN A 207 15.92 8.21 14.56
N ALA A 208 15.47 7.50 13.52
CA ALA A 208 15.80 7.82 12.13
C ALA A 208 15.33 9.24 11.73
N ILE A 209 14.12 9.64 12.13
CA ILE A 209 13.62 11.01 11.90
C ILE A 209 14.44 12.04 12.66
N ILE A 210 14.73 11.80 13.95
CA ILE A 210 15.52 12.71 14.78
C ILE A 210 16.90 12.96 14.18
N ASP A 211 17.59 11.90 13.78
CA ASP A 211 18.95 11.99 13.24
C ASP A 211 18.95 12.64 11.85
N SER A 212 17.98 12.28 11.00
CA SER A 212 17.86 12.81 9.64
C SER A 212 17.55 14.31 9.59
N LEU A 213 16.64 14.77 10.45
CA LEU A 213 16.24 16.18 10.53
C LEU A 213 17.08 16.99 11.52
N ARG A 214 17.98 16.30 12.24
CA ARG A 214 18.84 16.86 13.29
C ARG A 214 18.03 17.65 14.30
N LEU A 215 16.98 17.01 14.82
CA LEU A 215 16.07 17.61 15.79
C LEU A 215 16.81 17.93 17.09
N LEU A 216 16.59 19.14 17.60
CA LEU A 216 17.02 19.56 18.93
C LEU A 216 15.95 19.18 19.95
N LYS A 217 16.26 19.29 21.25
CA LYS A 217 15.35 18.88 22.34
C LYS A 217 13.90 19.39 22.14
N PRO A 218 13.63 20.65 21.79
CA PRO A 218 12.25 21.10 21.53
C PRO A 218 11.59 20.41 20.33
N GLY A 219 12.33 20.14 19.26
CA GLY A 219 11.82 19.42 18.10
C GLY A 219 11.54 17.95 18.40
N VAL A 220 12.41 17.32 19.20
CA VAL A 220 12.20 15.96 19.72
C VAL A 220 10.95 15.92 20.59
N ASP A 221 10.78 16.87 21.52
CA ASP A 221 9.61 16.94 22.40
C ASP A 221 8.31 17.17 21.62
N THR A 222 8.37 17.96 20.55
CA THR A 222 7.25 18.20 19.63
C THR A 222 6.90 16.93 18.84
N LEU A 223 7.89 16.16 18.40
CA LEU A 223 7.65 14.88 17.73
C LEU A 223 7.06 13.85 18.71
N ASP A 224 7.56 13.83 19.94
CA ASP A 224 7.13 12.92 21.00
C ASP A 224 5.71 13.19 21.51
N SER A 225 5.17 14.39 21.28
CA SER A 225 3.78 14.69 21.66
C SER A 225 2.74 14.13 20.69
N VAL A 226 3.17 13.60 19.52
CA VAL A 226 2.25 13.00 18.54
C VAL A 226 1.86 11.60 19.00
N GLN A 227 0.57 11.40 19.25
CA GLN A 227 0.03 10.09 19.64
C GLN A 227 -0.44 9.28 18.44
N ASP A 228 -0.99 9.96 17.44
CA ASP A 228 -1.41 9.37 16.18
C ASP A 228 -0.76 10.11 15.03
N PHE A 229 -0.17 9.39 14.07
CA PHE A 229 0.40 9.92 12.84
C PHE A 229 -0.62 9.89 11.69
N GLY A 230 -1.76 9.24 11.88
CA GLY A 230 -2.89 9.28 10.96
C GLY A 230 -3.35 7.88 10.55
N THR A 231 -3.78 7.75 9.30
CA THR A 231 -4.46 6.54 8.84
C THR A 231 -3.98 6.16 7.45
N ILE A 232 -3.78 4.86 7.23
CA ILE A 232 -3.56 4.30 5.90
C ILE A 232 -4.78 3.49 5.50
N THR A 233 -5.35 3.81 4.34
CA THR A 233 -6.34 3.00 3.68
C THR A 233 -5.68 2.23 2.54
N MET A 234 -5.78 0.92 2.55
CA MET A 234 -5.46 0.08 1.39
C MET A 234 -6.73 -0.35 0.69
N SER A 235 -6.71 -0.29 -0.64
CA SER A 235 -7.79 -0.77 -1.50
C SER A 235 -7.24 -1.71 -2.56
N LEU A 236 -7.84 -2.89 -2.68
CA LEU A 236 -7.56 -3.87 -3.72
C LEU A 236 -8.82 -4.03 -4.57
N ALA A 237 -8.73 -3.73 -5.86
CA ALA A 237 -9.84 -4.00 -6.78
C ALA A 237 -9.62 -5.37 -7.44
N VAL A 238 -10.59 -6.26 -7.22
CA VAL A 238 -10.71 -7.55 -7.88
C VAL A 238 -11.64 -7.36 -9.09
N PRO A 239 -11.12 -7.46 -10.33
CA PRO A 239 -11.93 -7.19 -11.50
C PRO A 239 -13.07 -8.21 -11.66
N GLU A 240 -14.19 -7.74 -12.20
CA GLU A 240 -15.26 -8.65 -12.59
C GLU A 240 -14.77 -9.59 -13.70
N PRO A 241 -15.16 -10.89 -13.69
CA PRO A 241 -14.85 -11.77 -14.80
C PRO A 241 -15.39 -11.15 -16.08
N SER A 242 -14.51 -10.79 -17.01
CA SER A 242 -14.95 -10.07 -18.21
C SER A 242 -16.03 -10.90 -18.93
N ALA A 243 -17.10 -10.25 -19.38
CA ALA A 243 -18.22 -10.91 -20.06
C ALA A 243 -17.74 -11.77 -21.24
N TYR A 244 -16.63 -11.40 -21.89
CA TYR A 244 -15.98 -12.14 -22.95
C TYR A 244 -15.44 -13.52 -22.51
N LEU A 245 -14.87 -13.63 -21.30
CA LEU A 245 -14.42 -14.90 -20.73
C LEU A 245 -15.62 -15.82 -20.45
N LEU A 246 -16.72 -15.28 -19.94
CA LEU A 246 -17.96 -16.04 -19.71
C LEU A 246 -18.62 -16.47 -21.03
N VAL A 247 -18.62 -15.61 -22.05
CA VAL A 247 -19.16 -15.92 -23.38
C VAL A 247 -18.30 -16.98 -24.08
N LEU A 248 -16.97 -16.89 -24.03
CA LEU A 248 -16.06 -17.90 -24.59
C LEU A 248 -16.17 -19.25 -23.86
N ALA A 249 -16.25 -19.25 -22.52
CA ALA A 249 -16.49 -20.46 -21.74
C ALA A 249 -17.86 -21.07 -22.04
N GLY A 250 -18.89 -20.24 -22.22
CA GLY A 250 -20.23 -20.66 -22.62
C GLY A 250 -20.25 -21.30 -24.02
N ILE A 251 -19.58 -20.68 -25.00
CA ILE A 251 -19.48 -21.20 -26.37
C ILE A 251 -18.67 -22.50 -26.40
N GLY A 252 -17.57 -22.60 -25.65
CA GLY A 252 -16.77 -23.82 -25.53
C GLY A 252 -17.56 -25.01 -24.96
N MET A 253 -18.38 -24.79 -23.95
CA MET A 253 -19.25 -25.83 -23.38
C MET A 253 -20.36 -26.28 -24.33
N VAL A 254 -20.91 -25.38 -25.14
CA VAL A 254 -21.88 -25.72 -26.19
C VAL A 254 -21.20 -26.57 -27.28
N GLY A 255 -19.97 -26.22 -27.68
CA GLY A 255 -19.18 -27.01 -28.64
C GLY A 255 -18.88 -28.44 -28.17
N ILE A 256 -18.53 -28.62 -26.89
CA ILE A 256 -18.28 -29.95 -26.30
C ILE A 256 -19.57 -30.77 -26.22
N ARG A 257 -20.72 -30.16 -25.86
CA ARG A 257 -22.02 -30.86 -25.87
C ARG A 257 -22.44 -31.28 -27.27
N LEU A 258 -22.18 -30.47 -28.30
CA LEU A 258 -22.47 -30.80 -29.70
C LEU A 258 -21.55 -31.92 -30.22
N LYS A 259 -20.26 -31.91 -29.86
CA LYS A 259 -19.32 -32.99 -30.22
C LYS A 259 -19.67 -34.33 -29.55
N ARG A 260 -20.12 -34.30 -28.29
CA ARG A 260 -20.56 -35.50 -27.56
C ARG A 260 -21.84 -36.12 -28.15
N ARG A 261 -22.75 -35.30 -28.69
CA ARG A 261 -23.96 -35.79 -29.39
C ARG A 261 -23.65 -36.45 -30.74
N ARG A 262 -22.62 -35.99 -31.46
CA ARG A 262 -22.18 -36.63 -32.71
C ARG A 262 -21.51 -37.99 -32.48
N LEU A 263 -20.74 -38.13 -31.40
CA LEU A 263 -20.05 -39.39 -31.08
C LEU A 263 -20.95 -40.47 -30.46
N SER A 264 -22.21 -40.17 -30.13
CA SER A 264 -23.17 -41.15 -29.59
C SER A 264 -24.22 -41.59 -30.63
N GLN A 265 -24.05 -41.24 -31.90
CA GLN A 265 -24.93 -41.63 -33.01
C GLN A 265 -24.22 -42.48 -34.07
N ASP A 266 -22.96 -42.86 -33.82
CA ASP A 266 -22.22 -43.91 -34.53
C ASP A 266 -22.07 -45.13 -33.60
#